data_AF-A0A2L1UB74-F1
#
_entry.id   AF-A0A2L1UB74-F1
#
_cell.length_a   1.000
_cell.length_b   1.000
_cell.length_c   1.000
_cell.angle_alpha   90.00
_cell.angle_beta   90.00
_cell.angle_gamma   90.00
#
_symmetry.space_group_name_H-M   'P 1'
#
loop_
_entity.id
_entity.type
_entity.pdbx_description
1 polymer ?
#
loop_
_entity_poly.entity_id
_entity_poly.type
_entity_poly.pdbx_seq_one_letter_code
_entity_poly.pdbx_strand_id
1 'polypeptide(L)'
;MKRTSSPWYRTLRKVMMLMLAVLILNSGLPAGLPGQLAYARFSSSNGEITHEDQLPVAPGVTQSRLEMNTPKGPLKLFQMAVDTNNSYITLESGLSNGKLAGMQQVTKQAAAVHRTGHLVVGGINGDFYNTSSGVPLNGMVHELYTFNPLTPTTQVQK
;
A
#
# COMPACT_ATOMS: atom_id res chain seq x y z
N MET A 1 70.57 -5.49 4.55
CA MET A 1 69.58 -6.59 4.43
C MET A 1 68.44 -6.11 3.52
N LYS A 2 68.44 -6.49 2.23
CA LYS A 2 67.39 -6.05 1.26
C LYS A 2 66.24 -7.04 1.30
N ARG A 3 65.05 -6.63 1.78
CA ARG A 3 63.83 -7.44 1.73
C ARG A 3 63.42 -7.61 0.26
N THR A 4 63.71 -8.77 -0.31
CA THR A 4 63.17 -9.16 -1.61
C THR A 4 61.71 -9.52 -1.39
N SER A 5 60.83 -8.70 -1.93
CA SER A 5 59.41 -8.98 -1.91
C SER A 5 59.18 -10.18 -2.85
N SER A 6 58.57 -11.25 -2.34
CA SER A 6 58.44 -12.53 -3.02
C SER A 6 57.46 -12.50 -4.21
N PRO A 7 57.82 -12.96 -5.43
CA PRO A 7 57.02 -12.75 -6.65
C PRO A 7 55.54 -13.19 -6.57
N TRP A 8 55.19 -14.09 -5.65
CA TRP A 8 53.81 -14.55 -5.45
C TRP A 8 52.83 -13.44 -5.03
N TYR A 9 53.24 -12.42 -4.25
CA TYR A 9 52.30 -11.34 -3.88
C TYR A 9 51.97 -10.44 -5.09
N ARG A 10 52.87 -10.33 -6.08
CA ARG A 10 52.63 -9.54 -7.30
C ARG A 10 51.61 -10.23 -8.19
N THR A 11 51.73 -11.55 -8.33
CA THR A 11 50.78 -12.37 -9.09
C THR A 11 49.44 -12.42 -8.38
N LEU A 12 49.42 -12.64 -7.06
CA LEU A 12 48.19 -12.68 -6.27
C LEU A 12 47.44 -11.34 -6.31
N ARG A 13 48.15 -10.21 -6.17
CA ARG A 13 47.55 -8.87 -6.27
C ARG A 13 46.95 -8.60 -7.65
N LYS A 14 47.60 -9.05 -8.73
CA LYS A 14 47.06 -8.94 -10.09
C LYS A 14 45.79 -9.77 -10.28
N VAL A 15 45.77 -11.00 -9.76
CA VAL A 15 44.59 -11.89 -9.82
C VAL A 15 43.43 -11.32 -8.99
N MET A 16 43.71 -10.80 -7.80
CA MET A 16 42.70 -10.14 -6.96
C MET A 16 42.13 -8.88 -7.63
N MET A 17 42.96 -8.06 -8.27
CA MET A 17 42.50 -6.89 -9.03
C MET A 17 41.64 -7.29 -10.22
N LEU A 18 41.97 -8.39 -10.89
CA LEU A 18 41.17 -8.92 -12.00
C LEU A 18 39.80 -9.43 -11.52
N MET A 19 39.76 -10.15 -10.40
CA MET A 19 38.52 -10.61 -9.76
C MET A 19 37.63 -9.44 -9.34
N LEU A 20 38.22 -8.39 -8.76
CA LEU A 20 37.49 -7.17 -8.38
C LEU A 20 36.92 -6.44 -9.61
N ALA A 21 37.70 -6.36 -10.69
CA ALA A 21 37.25 -5.75 -11.94
C ALA A 21 36.11 -6.54 -12.59
N VAL A 22 36.18 -7.88 -12.59
CA VAL A 22 35.10 -8.75 -13.11
C VAL A 22 33.82 -8.63 -12.26
N LEU A 23 33.95 -8.49 -10.93
CA LEU A 23 32.80 -8.23 -10.05
C LEU A 23 32.12 -6.88 -10.34
N ILE A 24 32.89 -5.84 -10.67
CA ILE A 24 32.36 -4.52 -11.05
C ILE A 24 31.77 -4.53 -12.47
N LEU A 25 32.35 -5.29 -13.39
CA LEU A 25 31.83 -5.46 -14.76
C LEU A 25 30.55 -6.32 -14.80
N ASN A 26 30.39 -7.27 -13.87
CA ASN A 26 29.18 -8.08 -13.73
C ASN A 26 28.15 -7.52 -12.73
N SER A 27 28.48 -6.47 -11.98
CA SER A 27 27.47 -5.65 -11.30
C SER A 27 26.80 -4.77 -12.35
N GLY A 28 26.11 -5.39 -13.29
CA GLY A 28 25.10 -4.72 -14.10
C GLY A 28 24.14 -4.04 -13.12
N LEU A 29 24.50 -2.83 -12.71
CA LEU A 29 23.58 -1.90 -12.09
C LEU A 29 22.51 -1.78 -13.15
N PRO A 30 21.27 -2.24 -12.90
CA PRO A 30 20.19 -1.83 -13.77
C PRO A 30 20.23 -0.31 -13.78
N ALA A 31 20.61 0.26 -14.92
CA ALA A 31 20.41 1.66 -15.22
C ALA A 31 18.88 1.84 -15.27
N GLY A 32 18.32 2.08 -14.09
CA GLY A 32 16.92 1.90 -13.81
C GLY A 32 16.79 1.46 -12.36
N LEU A 33 16.79 2.43 -11.44
CA LEU A 33 16.14 2.22 -10.15
C LEU A 33 14.75 1.61 -10.46
N PRO A 34 14.42 0.40 -9.97
CA PRO A 34 13.07 -0.11 -10.05
C PRO A 34 12.21 0.79 -9.15
N GLY A 35 11.65 1.85 -9.73
CA GLY A 35 10.99 2.88 -8.94
C GLY A 35 10.46 4.08 -9.71
N GLN A 36 10.94 4.34 -10.93
CA GLN A 36 10.23 5.27 -11.81
C GLN A 36 9.19 4.51 -12.64
N LEU A 37 8.20 3.94 -11.96
CA LEU A 37 6.91 3.77 -12.60
C LEU A 37 6.41 5.20 -12.88
N ALA A 38 6.28 5.55 -14.16
CA ALA A 38 5.53 6.75 -14.54
C ALA A 38 4.08 6.49 -14.15
N TYR A 39 3.72 6.87 -12.93
CA TYR A 39 2.34 6.82 -12.49
C TYR A 39 1.52 7.74 -13.39
N ALA A 40 0.35 7.27 -13.83
CA ALA A 40 -0.56 8.09 -14.61
C ALA A 40 -0.85 9.36 -13.81
N ARG A 41 -0.51 10.52 -14.37
CA ARG A 41 -0.95 11.81 -13.82
C ARG A 41 -2.45 11.91 -13.93
N PHE A 42 -3.06 12.53 -12.94
CA PHE A 42 -4.48 12.78 -13.02
C PHE A 42 -4.78 13.78 -14.13
N SER A 43 -5.84 13.49 -14.87
CA SER A 43 -6.45 14.43 -15.79
C SER A 43 -7.87 14.69 -15.31
N SER A 44 -8.24 15.96 -15.24
CA SER A 44 -9.56 16.40 -14.80
C SER A 44 -10.25 17.17 -15.92
N SER A 45 -11.49 16.78 -16.24
CA SER A 45 -12.33 17.51 -17.18
C SER A 45 -13.09 18.67 -16.52
N ASN A 46 -13.16 18.71 -15.19
CA ASN A 46 -14.09 19.56 -14.43
C ASN A 46 -13.38 20.55 -13.49
N GLY A 47 -12.10 20.82 -13.74
CA GLY A 47 -11.29 21.72 -12.93
C GLY A 47 -9.81 21.55 -13.21
N GLU A 48 -9.04 22.57 -12.85
CA GLU A 48 -7.59 22.61 -13.00
C GLU A 48 -6.91 21.99 -11.78
N ILE A 49 -6.00 21.05 -11.99
CA ILE A 49 -5.17 20.48 -10.92
C ILE A 49 -4.05 21.49 -10.64
N THR A 50 -4.03 22.04 -9.44
CA THR A 50 -3.04 23.04 -9.02
C THR A 50 -1.87 22.40 -8.30
N HIS A 51 -2.06 21.25 -7.67
CA HIS A 51 -1.02 20.52 -6.95
C HIS A 51 -1.27 19.01 -7.01
N GLU A 52 -0.22 18.23 -7.22
CA GLU A 52 -0.27 16.77 -7.21
C GLU A 52 1.01 16.22 -6.57
N ASP A 53 0.85 15.47 -5.48
CA ASP A 53 1.91 14.68 -4.86
C ASP A 53 1.57 13.20 -4.94
N GLN A 54 2.60 12.37 -5.15
CA GLN A 54 2.46 10.92 -5.14
C GLN A 54 3.52 10.28 -4.25
N LEU A 55 3.12 9.28 -3.49
CA LEU A 55 3.95 8.57 -2.53
C LEU A 55 3.68 7.07 -2.61
N PRO A 56 4.66 6.24 -2.99
CA PRO A 56 4.57 4.79 -2.80
C PRO A 56 4.52 4.48 -1.30
N VAL A 57 3.46 3.82 -0.83
CA VAL A 57 3.25 3.52 0.60
C VAL A 57 3.44 2.05 0.94
N ALA A 58 3.32 1.16 -0.05
CA ALA A 58 3.67 -0.26 0.03
C ALA A 58 3.91 -0.81 -1.39
N PRO A 59 4.53 -2.00 -1.55
CA PRO A 59 4.64 -2.65 -2.86
C PRO A 59 3.26 -2.82 -3.51
N GLY A 60 3.04 -2.22 -4.68
CA GLY A 60 1.74 -2.26 -5.37
C GLY A 60 0.70 -1.27 -4.84
N VAL A 61 1.06 -0.36 -3.91
CA VAL A 61 0.14 0.66 -3.37
C VAL A 61 0.78 2.05 -3.42
N THR A 62 0.09 2.99 -4.06
CA THR A 62 0.52 4.39 -4.17
C THR A 62 -0.56 5.32 -3.67
N GLN A 63 -0.19 6.27 -2.81
CA GLN A 63 -1.07 7.36 -2.39
C GLN A 63 -0.84 8.58 -3.27
N SER A 64 -1.92 9.24 -3.69
CA SER A 64 -1.87 10.55 -4.36
C SER A 64 -2.67 11.58 -3.55
N ARG A 65 -2.11 12.79 -3.41
CA ARG A 65 -2.81 13.97 -2.90
C ARG A 65 -2.95 14.97 -4.04
N LEU A 66 -4.16 15.43 -4.28
CA LEU A 66 -4.45 16.42 -5.30
C LEU A 66 -5.15 17.63 -4.71
N GLU A 67 -4.75 18.81 -5.16
CA GLU A 67 -5.52 20.03 -4.99
C GLU A 67 -5.99 20.50 -6.38
N MET A 68 -7.27 20.84 -6.48
CA MET A 68 -7.85 21.30 -7.75
C MET A 68 -8.80 22.47 -7.54
N ASN A 69 -8.82 23.37 -8.51
CA ASN A 69 -9.82 24.44 -8.61
C ASN A 69 -10.94 24.01 -9.56
N THR A 70 -12.17 23.97 -9.06
CA THR A 70 -13.36 23.66 -9.86
C THR A 70 -14.29 24.87 -9.93
N PRO A 71 -15.24 24.90 -10.89
CA PRO A 71 -16.28 25.94 -10.91
C PRO A 71 -17.14 26.02 -9.63
N LYS A 72 -17.17 24.94 -8.82
CA LYS A 72 -17.91 24.88 -7.56
C LYS A 72 -17.06 25.19 -6.33
N GLY A 73 -15.77 25.51 -6.52
CA GLY A 73 -14.82 25.79 -5.45
C GLY A 73 -13.61 24.83 -5.45
N PRO A 74 -12.63 25.08 -4.57
CA PRO A 74 -11.44 24.27 -4.44
C PRO A 74 -11.76 22.91 -3.82
N LEU A 75 -11.09 21.85 -4.28
CA LEU A 75 -11.18 20.50 -3.74
C LEU A 75 -9.81 19.97 -3.37
N LYS A 76 -9.78 19.13 -2.34
CA LYS A 76 -8.62 18.32 -1.97
C LYS A 76 -9.00 16.85 -2.07
N LEU A 77 -8.29 16.09 -2.88
CA LEU A 77 -8.55 14.68 -3.12
C LEU A 77 -7.39 13.84 -2.58
N PHE A 78 -7.75 12.70 -1.99
CA PHE A 78 -6.83 11.70 -1.50
C PHE A 78 -7.20 10.39 -2.17
N GLN A 79 -6.28 9.84 -2.96
CA GLN A 79 -6.48 8.56 -3.63
C GLN A 79 -5.42 7.56 -3.16
N MET A 80 -5.83 6.30 -3.08
CA MET A 80 -4.92 5.17 -2.97
C MET A 80 -5.13 4.27 -4.19
N ALA A 81 -4.14 4.21 -5.06
CA ALA A 81 -4.09 3.27 -6.16
C ALA A 81 -3.54 1.93 -5.64
N VAL A 82 -4.28 0.86 -5.89
CA VAL A 82 -3.98 -0.49 -5.38
C VAL A 82 -3.91 -1.46 -6.55
N ASP A 83 -2.79 -2.14 -6.72
CA ASP A 83 -2.65 -3.23 -7.69
C ASP A 83 -3.30 -4.51 -7.16
N THR A 84 -4.50 -4.80 -7.67
CA THR A 84 -5.28 -5.97 -7.27
C THR A 84 -4.79 -7.28 -7.90
N ASN A 85 -3.82 -7.23 -8.83
CA ASN A 85 -3.15 -8.44 -9.33
C ASN A 85 -2.00 -8.90 -8.42
N ASN A 86 -1.57 -8.05 -7.49
CA ASN A 86 -0.58 -8.41 -6.49
C ASN A 86 -1.22 -9.31 -5.43
N SER A 87 -0.82 -10.59 -5.41
CA SER A 87 -1.36 -11.61 -4.50
C SER A 87 -1.10 -11.36 -3.01
N TYR A 88 -0.22 -10.41 -2.67
CA TYR A 88 0.05 -10.00 -1.30
C TYR A 88 -0.88 -8.87 -0.82
N ILE A 89 -1.78 -8.36 -1.67
CA ILE A 89 -2.74 -7.31 -1.32
C ILE A 89 -4.15 -7.88 -1.31
N THR A 90 -4.87 -7.63 -0.22
CA THR A 90 -6.29 -7.95 -0.07
C THR A 90 -7.08 -6.67 0.19
N LEU A 91 -8.35 -6.66 -0.23
CA LEU A 91 -9.33 -5.67 0.20
C LEU A 91 -10.28 -6.35 1.18
N GLU A 92 -10.40 -5.79 2.37
CA GLU A 92 -11.20 -6.35 3.46
C GLU A 92 -12.22 -5.32 3.95
N SER A 93 -13.43 -5.78 4.25
CA SER A 93 -14.41 -4.96 4.94
C SER A 93 -14.01 -4.81 6.41
N GLY A 94 -14.10 -3.61 6.98
CA GLY A 94 -13.81 -3.37 8.39
C GLY A 94 -15.04 -3.56 9.28
N LEU A 95 -14.86 -4.10 10.48
CA LEU A 95 -15.91 -4.20 11.51
C LEU A 95 -15.66 -3.20 12.65
N SER A 96 -16.75 -2.65 13.20
CA SER A 96 -16.67 -1.77 14.37
C SER A 96 -16.43 -2.58 15.64
N ASN A 97 -15.23 -2.51 16.20
CA ASN A 97 -14.78 -3.27 17.37
C ASN A 97 -15.02 -4.78 17.19
N GLY A 98 -14.81 -5.30 15.97
CA GLY A 98 -15.08 -6.70 15.63
C GLY A 98 -16.57 -7.07 15.58
N LYS A 99 -17.48 -6.09 15.53
CA LYS A 99 -18.93 -6.29 15.45
C LYS A 99 -19.49 -5.64 14.19
N LEU A 100 -20.57 -6.22 13.68
CA LEU A 100 -21.32 -5.69 12.54
C LEU A 100 -21.95 -4.33 12.85
N ALA A 101 -22.53 -4.19 14.04
CA ALA A 101 -23.17 -2.97 14.49
C ALA A 101 -22.25 -2.19 15.44
N GLY A 102 -21.97 -0.94 15.09
CA GLY A 102 -21.29 -0.01 15.99
C GLY A 102 -20.66 1.17 15.28
N MET A 103 -20.16 2.10 16.08
CA MET A 103 -19.50 3.31 15.62
C MET A 103 -18.02 3.26 15.99
N GLN A 104 -17.15 3.24 14.99
CA GLN A 104 -15.70 3.28 15.21
C GLN A 104 -15.00 4.05 14.09
N GLN A 105 -14.09 4.95 14.47
CA GLN A 105 -13.22 5.66 13.52
C GLN A 105 -12.42 4.65 12.68
N VAL A 106 -12.28 4.91 11.37
CA VAL A 106 -11.53 4.05 10.44
C VAL A 106 -10.10 3.81 10.92
N THR A 107 -9.44 4.83 11.48
CA THR A 107 -8.09 4.71 12.06
C THR A 107 -8.04 3.73 13.22
N LYS A 108 -9.11 3.63 14.03
CA LYS A 108 -9.22 2.68 15.12
C LYS A 108 -9.58 1.28 14.64
N GLN A 109 -10.41 1.15 13.60
CA GLN A 109 -10.67 -0.13 12.93
C GLN A 109 -9.38 -0.71 12.36
N ALA A 110 -8.62 0.10 11.62
CA ALA A 110 -7.31 -0.27 11.07
C ALA A 110 -6.32 -0.70 12.16
N ALA A 111 -6.19 0.11 13.22
CA ALA A 111 -5.28 -0.21 14.33
C ALA A 111 -5.66 -1.48 15.08
N ALA A 112 -6.96 -1.82 15.18
CA ALA A 112 -7.42 -3.02 15.88
C ALA A 112 -7.04 -4.31 15.15
N VAL A 113 -6.91 -4.29 13.82
CA VAL A 113 -6.54 -5.47 13.02
C VAL A 113 -5.08 -5.48 12.58
N HIS A 114 -4.40 -4.33 12.58
CA HIS A 114 -2.99 -4.22 12.21
C HIS A 114 -2.08 -5.01 13.17
N ARG A 115 -1.42 -6.06 12.66
CA ARG A 115 -0.50 -6.93 13.41
C ARG A 115 0.48 -7.62 12.48
N THR A 116 1.51 -8.25 13.03
CA THR A 116 2.43 -9.08 12.23
C THR A 116 1.65 -10.12 11.42
N GLY A 117 1.88 -10.16 10.10
CA GLY A 117 1.15 -11.03 9.18
C GLY A 117 -0.18 -10.48 8.66
N HIS A 118 -0.66 -9.34 9.18
CA HIS A 118 -1.84 -8.62 8.70
C HIS A 118 -1.55 -7.11 8.81
N LEU A 119 -0.86 -6.57 7.81
CA LEU A 119 -0.47 -5.15 7.78
C LEU A 119 -1.50 -4.33 7.02
N VAL A 120 -2.17 -3.43 7.73
CA VAL A 120 -3.07 -2.44 7.11
C VAL A 120 -2.25 -1.32 6.47
N VAL A 121 -2.39 -1.15 5.16
CA VAL A 121 -1.72 -0.08 4.38
C VAL A 121 -2.57 1.18 4.28
N GLY A 122 -3.90 1.05 4.29
CA GLY A 122 -4.85 2.17 4.21
C GLY A 122 -6.28 1.74 4.48
N GLY A 123 -7.18 2.72 4.60
CA GLY A 123 -8.61 2.47 4.79
C GLY A 123 -9.44 3.72 4.52
N ILE A 124 -10.69 3.50 4.09
CA ILE A 124 -11.72 4.52 3.88
C ILE A 124 -12.97 4.15 4.68
N ASN A 125 -13.90 5.07 4.89
CA ASN A 125 -15.21 4.71 5.42
C ASN A 125 -15.96 3.82 4.42
N GLY A 126 -16.79 2.91 4.93
CA GLY A 126 -17.61 2.01 4.13
C GLY A 126 -19.01 2.55 3.85
N ASP A 127 -20.00 1.67 4.01
CA ASP A 127 -21.43 1.91 3.73
C ASP A 127 -22.04 3.08 4.53
N PHE A 128 -23.20 3.54 4.07
CA PHE A 128 -24.13 4.26 4.92
C PHE A 128 -24.62 3.36 6.06
N TYR A 129 -24.81 3.94 7.23
CA TYR A 129 -25.24 3.22 8.42
C TYR A 129 -26.22 4.06 9.23
N ASN A 130 -27.03 3.41 10.05
CA ASN A 130 -27.89 4.07 11.01
C ASN A 130 -27.02 4.71 12.12
N THR A 131 -26.97 6.04 12.20
CA THR A 131 -26.08 6.75 13.12
C THR A 131 -26.44 6.60 14.60
N SER A 132 -27.64 6.09 14.92
CA SER A 132 -28.06 5.79 16.29
C SER A 132 -27.63 4.40 16.75
N SER A 133 -27.46 3.44 15.83
CA SER A 133 -27.17 2.03 16.15
C SER A 133 -25.86 1.47 15.56
N GLY A 134 -25.30 2.15 14.56
CA GLY A 134 -24.11 1.72 13.82
C GLY A 134 -24.35 0.53 12.87
N VAL A 135 -25.61 0.19 12.57
CA VAL A 135 -25.95 -0.92 11.66
C VAL A 135 -25.82 -0.43 10.20
N PRO A 136 -25.07 -1.13 9.32
CA PRO A 136 -25.03 -0.84 7.88
C PRO A 136 -26.43 -0.91 7.25
N LEU A 137 -26.71 -0.03 6.30
CA LEU A 137 -28.03 0.03 5.67
C LEU A 137 -28.17 -0.98 4.51
N ASN A 138 -27.05 -1.39 3.90
CA ASN A 138 -27.03 -2.28 2.75
C ASN A 138 -26.34 -3.62 3.08
N GLY A 139 -26.17 -4.44 2.05
CA GLY A 139 -25.46 -5.72 2.17
C GLY A 139 -24.00 -5.52 2.54
N MET A 140 -23.60 -6.08 3.68
CA MET A 140 -22.22 -6.17 4.11
C MET A 140 -21.80 -7.63 4.22
N VAL A 141 -20.64 -7.96 3.67
CA VAL A 141 -20.00 -9.28 3.80
C VAL A 141 -18.63 -9.08 4.43
N HIS A 142 -18.37 -9.83 5.48
CA HIS A 142 -17.06 -9.93 6.15
C HIS A 142 -16.84 -11.41 6.46
N GLU A 143 -15.80 -12.02 5.87
CA GLU A 143 -15.44 -13.45 6.02
C GLU A 143 -16.64 -14.40 6.12
N LEU A 144 -17.33 -14.72 5.00
CA LEU A 144 -18.48 -15.64 4.92
C LEU A 144 -19.53 -15.56 6.06
N TYR A 145 -19.67 -14.41 6.73
CA TYR A 145 -20.85 -14.05 7.50
C TYR A 145 -21.71 -13.17 6.59
N THR A 146 -22.67 -13.76 5.88
CA THR A 146 -23.63 -13.01 5.07
C THR A 146 -24.77 -12.54 5.98
N PHE A 147 -24.87 -11.24 6.23
CA PHE A 147 -26.01 -10.66 6.97
C PHE A 147 -27.02 -10.07 5.98
N ASN A 148 -28.23 -10.62 5.97
CA ASN A 148 -29.37 -10.03 5.27
C ASN A 148 -30.31 -9.38 6.32
N PRO A 149 -30.49 -8.05 6.31
CA PRO A 149 -31.31 -7.34 7.30
C PRO A 149 -32.81 -7.67 7.21
N LEU A 150 -33.26 -8.39 6.17
CA LEU A 150 -34.65 -8.80 5.99
C LEU A 150 -34.96 -10.21 6.53
N THR A 151 -33.99 -10.86 7.18
CA THR A 151 -34.16 -12.19 7.79
C THR A 151 -33.80 -12.14 9.26
N PRO A 152 -34.70 -12.53 10.19
CA PRO A 152 -34.37 -12.64 11.60
C PRO A 152 -33.20 -13.60 11.78
N THR A 153 -32.13 -13.13 12.43
CA THR A 153 -30.92 -13.90 12.68
C THR A 153 -31.20 -15.06 13.62
N THR A 154 -31.19 -16.28 13.11
CA THR A 154 -31.00 -17.47 13.93
C THR A 154 -29.57 -17.45 14.47
N GLN A 155 -29.46 -17.16 15.76
CA GLN A 155 -28.23 -17.30 16.54
C GLN A 155 -27.74 -18.75 16.45
N VAL A 156 -26.57 -18.99 15.86
CA VAL A 156 -25.87 -20.27 16.03
C VAL A 156 -25.29 -20.27 17.44
N GLN A 157 -25.84 -21.13 18.30
CA GLN A 157 -25.31 -21.35 19.64
C GLN A 157 -24.11 -22.31 19.60
N LYS A 158 -23.06 -21.88 20.31
CA LYS A 158 -21.85 -22.58 20.81
C LYS A 158 -20.82 -23.09 19.81
#